data_AF-A0A914VA45-F1
#
_entry.id   AF-A0A914VA45-F1
#
_cell.length_a   1.000
_cell.length_b   1.000
_cell.length_c   1.000
_cell.angle_alpha   90.00
_cell.angle_beta   90.00
_cell.angle_gamma   90.00
#
_symmetry.space_group_name_H-M   'P 1'
#
loop_
_entity.id
_entity.type
_entity.pdbx_description
1 polymer ?
#
loop_
_entity_poly.entity_id
_entity_poly.type
_entity_poly.pdbx_seq_one_letter_code
_entity_poly.pdbx_strand_id
1 'polypeptide(L)'
;MAPEVIQGQRYGRKADVWSLGCSLVEMITGHPPWKDLEPMAAIFRIAFEVPQYQLPRDVDDELVKLLNALFTRQPEKRPHAREALEHAALQGF
;
A
#
# COMPACT_ATOMS: atom_id res chain seq x y z
N MET A 1 -6.09 3.20 5.46
CA MET A 1 -6.49 4.48 4.83
C MET A 1 -5.28 5.08 4.14
N ALA A 2 -5.48 5.77 3.00
CA ALA A 2 -4.38 6.42 2.28
C ALA A 2 -3.96 7.74 2.98
N PRO A 3 -2.70 8.21 2.79
CA PRO A 3 -2.19 9.43 3.42
C PRO A 3 -3.06 10.66 3.15
N GLU A 4 -3.48 10.84 1.90
CA GLU A 4 -4.31 11.96 1.46
C GLU A 4 -5.70 11.98 2.13
N VAL A 5 -6.24 10.79 2.45
CA VAL A 5 -7.53 10.65 3.15
C VAL A 5 -7.38 11.05 4.61
N ILE A 6 -6.32 10.59 5.28
CA ILE A 6 -6.02 10.93 6.68
C ILE A 6 -5.77 12.44 6.83
N GLN A 7 -5.12 13.06 5.85
CA GLN A 7 -4.84 14.48 5.85
C GLN A 7 -6.05 15.35 5.45
N GLY A 8 -7.22 14.76 5.18
CA GLY A 8 -8.42 15.49 4.76
C GLY A 8 -8.28 16.18 3.40
N GLN A 9 -7.36 15.73 2.56
CA GLN A 9 -7.17 16.26 1.21
C GLN A 9 -8.21 15.68 0.25
N ARG A 10 -8.32 16.27 -0.94
CA ARG A 10 -9.16 15.71 -2.00
C ARG A 10 -8.62 14.32 -2.38
N TYR A 11 -9.44 13.30 -2.22
CA TYR A 11 -9.12 11.93 -2.57
C TYR A 11 -10.07 11.38 -3.64
N GLY A 12 -9.74 10.20 -4.18
CA GLY A 12 -10.53 9.50 -5.18
C GLY A 12 -9.99 8.09 -5.39
N ARG A 13 -10.17 7.53 -6.61
CA ARG A 13 -9.81 6.13 -6.93
C ARG A 13 -8.37 5.72 -6.58
N LYS A 14 -7.41 6.66 -6.54
CA LYS A 14 -6.03 6.36 -6.11
C LYS A 14 -5.96 5.93 -4.64
N ALA A 15 -6.86 6.40 -3.77
CA ALA A 15 -6.95 5.96 -2.38
C ALA A 15 -7.38 4.48 -2.26
N ASP A 16 -8.19 4.00 -3.21
CA ASP A 16 -8.55 2.58 -3.29
C ASP A 16 -7.35 1.72 -3.67
N VAL A 17 -6.49 2.21 -4.59
CA VAL A 17 -5.23 1.54 -4.96
C VAL A 17 -4.28 1.40 -3.78
N TRP A 18 -4.21 2.40 -2.90
CA TRP A 18 -3.48 2.27 -1.64
C TRP A 18 -4.10 1.21 -0.73
N SER A 19 -5.43 1.23 -0.59
CA SER A 19 -6.14 0.27 0.25
C SER A 19 -5.97 -1.16 -0.25
N LEU A 20 -5.87 -1.36 -1.57
CA LEU A 20 -5.48 -2.63 -2.17
C LEU A 20 -4.09 -3.08 -1.70
N GLY A 21 -3.11 -2.17 -1.67
CA GLY A 21 -1.79 -2.46 -1.08
C GLY A 21 -1.88 -2.93 0.37
N CYS A 22 -2.72 -2.28 1.18
CA CYS A 22 -2.98 -2.74 2.56
C CYS A 22 -3.56 -4.16 2.59
N SER A 23 -4.57 -4.44 1.76
CA SER A 23 -5.20 -5.77 1.66
C SER A 23 -4.21 -6.84 1.21
N LEU A 24 -3.33 -6.55 0.26
CA LEU A 24 -2.31 -7.48 -0.21
C LEU A 24 -1.35 -7.85 0.92
N VAL A 25 -0.83 -6.87 1.66
CA VAL A 25 0.03 -7.13 2.83
C VAL A 25 -0.71 -7.97 3.87
N GLU A 26 -1.98 -7.67 4.12
CA GLU A 26 -2.81 -8.43 5.05
C GLU A 26 -3.05 -9.88 4.60
N MET A 27 -3.24 -10.12 3.31
CA MET A 27 -3.36 -11.49 2.78
C MET A 27 -2.04 -12.26 2.88
N ILE A 28 -0.89 -11.60 2.67
CA ILE A 28 0.44 -12.24 2.74
C ILE A 28 0.82 -12.56 4.19
N THR A 29 0.53 -11.65 5.12
CA THR A 29 1.03 -11.72 6.50
C THR A 29 -0.01 -12.23 7.50
N GLY A 30 -1.28 -12.25 7.11
CA GLY A 30 -2.42 -12.55 7.99
C GLY A 30 -2.83 -11.37 8.89
N HIS A 31 -2.27 -10.17 8.71
CA HIS A 31 -2.54 -9.02 9.56
C HIS A 31 -2.30 -7.69 8.82
N PRO A 32 -2.92 -6.58 9.26
CA PRO A 32 -2.71 -5.29 8.59
C PRO A 32 -1.22 -4.84 8.62
N PRO A 33 -0.78 -3.99 7.67
CA PRO A 33 0.63 -3.60 7.52
C PRO A 33 1.30 -2.99 8.75
N TRP A 34 0.50 -2.39 9.65
CA TRP A 34 0.97 -1.67 10.84
C TRP A 34 0.33 -2.21 12.13
N LYS A 35 0.06 -3.52 12.21
CA LYS A 35 -0.61 -4.15 13.35
C LYS A 35 0.03 -3.87 14.72
N ASP A 36 1.34 -3.64 14.75
CA ASP A 36 2.12 -3.50 16.00
C ASP A 36 2.17 -2.06 16.51
N LEU A 37 1.56 -1.12 15.78
CA LEU A 37 1.49 0.28 16.18
C LEU A 37 0.14 0.57 16.83
N GLU A 38 0.18 1.37 17.89
CA GLU A 38 -1.02 2.01 18.42
C GLU A 38 -1.74 2.81 17.32
N PRO A 39 -3.09 2.87 17.33
CA PRO A 39 -3.85 3.45 16.22
C PRO A 39 -3.39 4.86 15.82
N MET A 40 -3.08 5.72 16.80
CA MET A 40 -2.65 7.08 16.53
C MET A 40 -1.22 7.14 15.96
N ALA A 41 -0.33 6.24 16.38
CA ALA A 41 1.01 6.12 15.82
C ALA A 41 0.97 5.60 14.38
N ALA A 42 0.09 4.64 14.07
CA ALA A 42 -0.15 4.19 12.71
C ALA A 42 -0.67 5.31 11.81
N ILE A 43 -1.66 6.09 12.29
CA ILE A 43 -2.19 7.26 11.57
C ILE A 43 -1.09 8.26 11.27
N PHE A 44 -0.27 8.62 12.27
CA PHE A 44 0.84 9.56 12.09
C PHE A 44 1.86 9.05 11.07
N ARG A 45 2.27 7.79 11.18
CA ARG A 45 3.20 7.15 10.23
C ARG A 45 2.66 7.18 8.81
N ILE A 46 1.41 6.77 8.60
CA ILE A 46 0.78 6.81 7.27
C ILE A 46 0.69 8.25 6.77
N ALA A 47 0.33 9.20 7.62
CA ALA A 47 0.15 10.59 7.23
C ALA A 47 1.45 11.30 6.89
N PHE A 48 2.59 10.98 7.52
CA PHE A 48 3.78 11.84 7.43
C PHE A 48 5.09 11.12 7.09
N GLU A 49 5.19 9.82 7.30
CA GLU A 49 6.43 9.06 7.10
C GLU A 49 6.42 8.25 5.80
N VAL A 50 7.60 7.77 5.38
CA VAL A 50 7.67 6.76 4.32
C VAL A 50 7.00 5.48 4.82
N PRO A 51 6.08 4.87 4.06
CA PRO A 51 5.38 3.67 4.51
C PRO A 51 6.37 2.53 4.70
N GLN A 52 6.48 2.04 5.92
CA GLN A 52 7.26 0.85 6.25
C GLN A 52 6.30 -0.22 6.75
N TYR A 53 6.36 -1.39 6.12
CA TYR A 53 5.56 -2.56 6.46
C TYR A 53 6.47 -3.79 6.42
N GLN A 54 6.10 -4.83 7.16
CA GLN A 54 6.88 -6.06 7.25
C GLN A 54 6.30 -7.11 6.31
N LEU A 55 7.18 -7.79 5.59
CA LEU A 55 6.85 -8.95 4.78
C LEU A 55 7.72 -10.14 5.20
N PRO A 56 7.23 -11.39 5.04
CA PRO A 56 8.06 -12.59 5.11
C PRO A 56 9.27 -12.52 4.15
N ARG A 57 10.35 -13.25 4.45
CA ARG A 57 11.60 -13.20 3.67
C ARG A 57 11.48 -13.87 2.29
N ASP A 58 10.48 -14.70 2.12
CA ASP A 58 10.22 -15.56 0.97
C ASP A 58 9.17 -14.96 0.01
N VAL A 59 8.81 -13.69 0.20
CA VAL A 59 7.93 -12.97 -0.74
C VAL A 59 8.67 -12.67 -2.03
N ASP A 60 8.01 -12.92 -3.16
CA ASP A 60 8.51 -12.63 -4.51
C ASP A 60 8.89 -11.14 -4.68
N ASP A 61 10.08 -10.89 -5.23
CA ASP A 61 10.59 -9.55 -5.49
C ASP A 61 9.65 -8.71 -6.38
N GLU A 62 8.96 -9.32 -7.34
CA GLU A 62 7.98 -8.63 -8.18
C GLU A 62 6.77 -8.20 -7.36
N LEU A 63 6.33 -9.00 -6.39
CA LEU A 63 5.24 -8.62 -5.49
C LEU A 63 5.66 -7.47 -4.57
N VAL A 64 6.91 -7.47 -4.09
CA VAL A 64 7.48 -6.34 -3.33
C VAL A 64 7.50 -5.06 -4.17
N LYS A 65 7.91 -5.14 -5.44
CA LYS A 65 7.89 -4.00 -6.37
C LYS A 65 6.47 -3.46 -6.59
N LEU A 66 5.49 -4.34 -6.78
CA LEU A 66 4.08 -3.95 -6.88
C LEU A 66 3.63 -3.21 -5.62
N LEU A 67 3.86 -3.79 -4.43
CA LEU A 67 3.47 -3.18 -3.16
C LEU A 67 4.11 -1.79 -2.97
N ASN A 68 5.39 -1.63 -3.30
CA ASN A 68 6.06 -0.33 -3.27
C ASN A 68 5.41 0.69 -4.22
N ALA A 69 4.99 0.27 -5.41
CA ALA A 69 4.24 1.13 -6.32
C ALA A 69 2.88 1.54 -5.73
N LEU A 70 2.12 0.60 -5.16
CA LEU A 70 0.81 0.86 -4.53
C LEU A 70 0.92 1.79 -3.31
N PHE A 71 2.01 1.66 -2.53
CA PHE A 71 2.30 2.53 -1.38
C PHE A 71 3.05 3.82 -1.75
N THR A 72 3.01 4.23 -3.01
CA THR A 72 3.46 5.58 -3.40
C THR A 72 2.59 6.63 -2.71
N ARG A 73 3.20 7.47 -1.87
CA ARG A 73 2.49 8.49 -1.06
C ARG A 73 1.77 9.51 -1.93
N GLN A 74 2.43 10.02 -2.96
CA GLN A 74 1.89 10.99 -3.91
C GLN A 74 0.85 10.31 -4.81
N PRO A 75 -0.46 10.60 -4.66
CA PRO A 75 -1.52 9.90 -5.41
C PRO A 75 -1.38 10.01 -6.93
N GLU A 76 -0.79 11.11 -7.40
CA GLU A 76 -0.48 11.38 -8.81
C GLU A 76 0.63 10.49 -9.39
N LYS A 77 1.54 9.99 -8.53
CA LYS A 77 2.60 9.05 -8.92
C LYS A 77 2.25 7.58 -8.67
N ARG A 78 1.26 7.33 -7.81
CA ARG A 78 0.71 5.99 -7.56
C ARG A 78 0.06 5.48 -8.86
N PRO A 79 0.21 4.21 -9.26
CA PRO A 79 -0.43 3.69 -10.47
C PRO A 79 -1.97 3.73 -10.35
N HIS A 80 -2.66 3.76 -11.48
CA HIS A 80 -4.07 3.40 -11.55
C HIS A 80 -4.22 1.88 -11.42
N ALA A 81 -5.41 1.42 -11.02
CA ALA A 81 -5.69 -0.02 -10.89
C ALA A 81 -5.39 -0.80 -12.19
N ARG A 82 -5.65 -0.21 -13.36
CA ARG A 82 -5.33 -0.82 -14.66
C ARG A 82 -3.84 -1.02 -14.86
N GLU A 83 -3.03 -0.02 -14.54
CA GLU A 83 -1.56 -0.09 -14.65
C GLU A 83 -0.98 -1.07 -13.63
N ALA A 84 -1.56 -1.12 -12.42
CA ALA A 84 -1.16 -2.09 -11.41
C ALA A 84 -1.43 -3.54 -11.86
N LEU A 85 -2.52 -3.78 -12.60
CA LEU A 85 -2.86 -5.11 -13.14
C LEU A 85 -1.83 -5.58 -14.19
N GLU A 86 -1.22 -4.65 -14.93
CA GLU A 86 -0.20 -4.94 -15.94
C GLU A 86 1.18 -5.25 -15.33
N HIS A 87 1.32 -5.15 -14.00
CA HIS A 87 2.58 -5.42 -13.29
C HIS A 87 2.98 -6.91 -13.40
N ALA A 88 4.27 -7.20 -13.56
CA ALA A 88 4.80 -8.55 -13.76
C ALA A 88 4.37 -9.56 -12.67
N ALA A 89 4.29 -9.12 -11.41
CA ALA A 89 3.74 -9.88 -10.28
C ALA A 89 2.33 -10.49 -10.50
N LEU A 90 1.55 -9.94 -11.43
CA LEU A 90 0.20 -10.38 -11.76
C LEU A 90 0.10 -10.99 -13.17
N GLN A 91 1.21 -11.04 -13.90
CA GLN A 91 1.28 -11.66 -15.23
C GLN A 91 1.68 -13.13 -15.08
N GLY A 92 0.90 -14.06 -15.64
CA GLY A 92 1.20 -15.49 -15.58
C GLY A 92 0.19 -16.37 -14.81
N PHE A 93 -0.96 -15.80 -14.44
CA PHE A 93 -2.17 -16.55 -14.12
C PHE A 93 -3.03 -16.77 -15.36
#